data_AF-A0A965Y3V8-F1
#
_entry.id   AF-A0A965Y3V8-F1
#
_cell.length_a   1.000
_cell.length_b   1.000
_cell.length_c   1.000
_cell.angle_alpha   90.00
_cell.angle_beta   90.00
_cell.angle_gamma   90.00
#
_symmetry.space_group_name_H-M   'P 1'
#
loop_
_entity.id
_entity.type
_entity.pdbx_description
1 polymer ?
#
loop_
_entity_poly.entity_id
_entity_poly.type
_entity_poly.pdbx_seq_one_letter_code
_entity_poly.pdbx_strand_id
1 'polypeptide(L)'
;MRLKIIGAAGEVTGSSYLLECGASRVLVDCGIFQGKEDDRKNREPFSFSPVSLDAVLLTHAHMDHSGRIPLLVKEGFKGKVFATLPTLELVKVLWYDSANLMKEEAEWKTKKNSRKGLEEVEPLYSAEHVDQSIRHLSASSYDDKIEVAPGIFVRFRDAGHILGSAILEIWLVEGEKEVKIVFSGDLGPQKTVMERNPAIISSADYVVMESTYGDRLHKSNEETRAEFRSVFEKVLKDKGKVFIPSFVVDRAQRVLYELALLQDQGILGSNVPIFFDSPMGVKATEIYKKHTNLLSSEIQQYISEGKDPFSPGKLKYVSSVEDSRAINGVKHAV
;
A
#
# COMPACT_ATOMS: atom_id res chain seq x y z
N MET A 1 -15.72 -11.31 23.73
CA MET A 1 -15.31 -10.83 22.39
C MET A 1 -15.76 -9.38 22.16
N ARG A 2 -14.90 -8.50 21.63
CA ARG A 2 -15.23 -7.08 21.32
C ARG A 2 -14.42 -6.57 20.12
N LEU A 3 -15.05 -5.74 19.28
CA LEU A 3 -14.38 -4.90 18.27
C LEU A 3 -14.47 -3.43 18.69
N LYS A 4 -13.34 -2.73 18.72
CA LYS A 4 -13.25 -1.28 18.88
C LYS A 4 -12.69 -0.67 17.60
N ILE A 5 -13.45 0.22 16.97
CA ILE A 5 -13.03 0.97 15.79
C ILE A 5 -12.25 2.20 16.29
N ILE A 6 -11.02 2.39 15.80
CA ILE A 6 -10.10 3.43 16.29
C ILE A 6 -9.88 4.52 15.25
N GLY A 7 -9.77 4.14 13.98
CA GLY A 7 -9.64 5.07 12.85
C GLY A 7 -10.39 4.57 11.61
N ALA A 8 -10.32 5.34 10.53
CA ALA A 8 -11.00 5.08 9.26
C ALA A 8 -12.54 4.87 9.35
N ALA A 9 -13.21 5.54 10.30
CA ALA A 9 -14.66 5.54 10.43
C ALA A 9 -15.22 6.95 10.14
N GLY A 10 -15.88 7.10 8.99
CA GLY A 10 -16.28 8.42 8.46
C GLY A 10 -15.14 9.18 7.77
N GLU A 11 -14.00 8.53 7.58
CA GLU A 11 -12.83 9.01 6.81
C GLU A 11 -12.11 7.82 6.16
N VAL A 12 -11.24 8.08 5.18
CA VAL A 12 -10.60 7.03 4.37
C VAL A 12 -9.30 6.51 5.00
N THR A 13 -8.57 7.34 5.75
CA THR A 13 -7.19 7.03 6.16
C THR A 13 -7.09 6.73 7.66
N GLY A 14 -5.94 6.18 8.07
CA GLY A 14 -5.68 5.85 9.47
C GLY A 14 -6.41 4.59 9.93
N SER A 15 -6.50 3.58 9.07
CA SER A 15 -7.14 2.30 9.38
C SER A 15 -6.53 1.67 10.63
N SER A 16 -7.37 1.43 11.63
CA SER A 16 -6.97 0.76 12.86
C SER A 16 -8.18 0.25 13.64
N TYR A 17 -8.16 -1.04 13.96
CA TYR A 17 -9.27 -1.75 14.61
C TYR A 17 -8.73 -2.68 15.69
N LEU A 18 -9.22 -2.57 16.91
CA LEU A 18 -8.79 -3.42 18.03
C LEU A 18 -9.80 -4.53 18.28
N LEU A 19 -9.35 -5.77 18.15
CA LEU A 19 -10.10 -6.98 18.47
C LEU A 19 -9.67 -7.51 19.84
N GLU A 20 -10.64 -7.84 20.69
CA GLU A 20 -10.43 -8.41 22.02
C GLU A 20 -11.20 -9.73 22.15
N CYS A 21 -10.51 -10.81 22.56
CA CYS A 21 -11.08 -12.13 22.81
C CYS A 21 -10.47 -12.72 24.08
N GLY A 22 -11.25 -12.88 25.15
CA GLY A 22 -10.72 -13.20 26.47
C GLY A 22 -9.70 -12.16 26.94
N ALA A 23 -8.49 -12.62 27.26
CA ALA A 23 -7.36 -11.77 27.63
C ALA A 23 -6.55 -11.26 26.43
N SER A 24 -6.81 -11.79 25.22
CA SER A 24 -6.01 -11.48 24.03
C SER A 24 -6.50 -10.25 23.31
N ARG A 25 -5.55 -9.47 22.79
CA ARG A 25 -5.76 -8.19 22.10
C ARG A 25 -4.95 -8.15 20.82
N VAL A 26 -5.64 -8.07 19.69
CA VAL A 26 -5.02 -8.05 18.36
C VAL A 26 -5.49 -6.80 17.63
N LEU A 27 -4.54 -6.09 17.02
CA LEU A 27 -4.85 -4.93 16.19
C LEU A 27 -4.93 -5.36 14.72
N VAL A 28 -5.98 -4.96 14.01
CA VAL A 28 -6.06 -5.04 12.55
C VAL A 28 -5.72 -3.67 11.99
N ASP A 29 -4.64 -3.60 11.22
CA ASP A 29 -4.04 -2.39 10.66
C ASP A 29 -3.65 -1.31 11.71
N CYS A 30 -2.66 -0.50 11.35
CA CYS A 30 -2.21 0.65 12.13
C CYS A 30 -1.67 1.71 11.15
N GLY A 31 -2.60 2.41 10.53
CA GLY A 31 -2.35 3.37 9.46
C GLY A 31 -2.05 4.79 9.91
N ILE A 32 -1.31 5.53 9.06
CA ILE A 32 -1.19 6.99 9.16
C ILE A 32 -2.46 7.66 8.62
N PHE A 33 -2.93 8.68 9.33
CA PHE A 33 -3.96 9.59 8.82
C PHE A 33 -3.34 10.52 7.78
N GLN A 34 -4.04 10.73 6.66
CA GLN A 34 -3.62 11.65 5.60
C GLN A 34 -4.74 12.65 5.29
N GLY A 35 -4.35 13.89 5.01
CA GLY A 35 -5.29 14.95 4.65
C GLY A 35 -5.49 15.97 5.77
N LYS A 36 -6.74 16.33 6.07
CA LYS A 36 -7.01 17.41 7.04
C LYS A 36 -6.66 16.96 8.46
N GLU A 37 -5.89 17.79 9.17
CA GLU A 37 -5.45 17.56 10.55
C GLU A 37 -4.60 16.29 10.74
N ASP A 38 -3.95 15.80 9.68
CA ASP A 38 -3.11 14.61 9.71
C ASP A 38 -2.02 14.67 10.79
N ASP A 39 -1.26 15.76 10.89
CA ASP A 39 -0.19 15.93 11.87
C ASP A 39 -0.73 15.83 13.31
N ARG A 40 -1.91 16.40 13.59
CA ARG A 40 -2.57 16.30 14.90
C ARG A 40 -2.96 14.85 15.19
N LYS A 41 -3.76 14.24 14.30
CA LYS A 41 -4.30 12.88 14.50
C LYS A 41 -3.21 11.82 14.64
N ASN A 42 -2.12 11.95 13.88
CA ASN A 42 -1.01 11.00 13.96
C ASN A 42 -0.18 11.14 15.23
N ARG A 43 -0.14 12.33 15.85
CA ARG A 43 0.58 12.60 17.10
C ARG A 43 -0.26 12.30 18.34
N GLU A 44 -1.56 12.08 18.20
CA GLU A 44 -2.41 11.69 19.31
C GLU A 44 -2.00 10.30 19.84
N PRO A 45 -1.88 10.15 21.17
CA PRO A 45 -1.59 8.86 21.78
C PRO A 45 -2.62 7.81 21.37
N PHE A 46 -2.19 6.56 21.25
CA PHE A 46 -3.13 5.47 20.98
C PHE A 46 -4.19 5.39 22.10
N SER A 47 -5.44 5.10 21.73
CA SER A 47 -6.55 4.93 22.68
C SER A 47 -6.49 3.59 23.45
N PHE A 48 -5.34 2.90 23.39
CA PHE A 48 -5.00 1.62 24.00
C PHE A 48 -3.50 1.61 24.30
N SER A 49 -3.04 0.70 25.15
CA SER A 49 -1.60 0.54 25.44
C SER A 49 -0.95 -0.39 24.40
N PRO A 50 0.07 0.06 23.64
CA PRO A 50 0.77 -0.80 22.66
C PRO A 50 1.41 -2.05 23.29
N VAL A 51 1.86 -1.96 24.54
CA VAL A 51 2.46 -3.07 25.30
C VAL A 51 1.47 -4.21 25.55
N SER A 52 0.17 -3.92 25.55
CA SER A 52 -0.89 -4.90 25.82
C SER A 52 -1.36 -5.69 24.59
N LEU A 53 -0.83 -5.38 23.40
CA LEU A 53 -1.17 -6.10 22.18
C LEU A 53 -0.34 -7.38 22.05
N ASP A 54 -1.01 -8.49 21.73
CA ASP A 54 -0.36 -9.77 21.43
C ASP A 54 0.19 -9.79 19.99
N ALA A 55 -0.58 -9.23 19.05
CA ALA A 55 -0.23 -9.21 17.64
C ALA A 55 -0.87 -8.05 16.88
N VAL A 56 -0.34 -7.79 15.69
CA VAL A 56 -0.94 -6.95 14.65
C VAL A 56 -1.17 -7.82 13.42
N LEU A 57 -2.35 -7.71 12.81
CA LEU A 57 -2.68 -8.27 11.52
C LEU A 57 -2.70 -7.13 10.50
N LEU A 58 -1.88 -7.22 9.46
CA LEU A 58 -1.78 -6.19 8.44
C LEU A 58 -2.39 -6.69 7.13
N THR A 59 -3.40 -5.96 6.63
CA THR A 59 -4.11 -6.30 5.39
C THR A 59 -3.21 -6.09 4.17
N HIS A 60 -2.53 -4.95 4.08
CA HIS A 60 -1.67 -4.62 2.96
C HIS A 60 -0.67 -3.50 3.30
N ALA A 61 0.22 -3.19 2.36
CA ALA A 61 1.39 -2.37 2.64
C ALA A 61 1.16 -0.86 2.71
N HIS A 62 0.05 -0.32 2.20
CA HIS A 62 -0.14 1.14 2.12
C HIS A 62 -0.01 1.85 3.47
N MET A 63 0.44 3.10 3.44
CA MET A 63 0.82 3.85 4.64
C MET A 63 -0.37 4.17 5.54
N ASP A 64 -1.57 4.28 4.99
CA ASP A 64 -2.83 4.44 5.71
C ASP A 64 -3.37 3.13 6.33
N HIS A 65 -2.64 2.02 6.17
CA HIS A 65 -2.87 0.74 6.87
C HIS A 65 -1.65 0.28 7.69
N SER A 66 -0.43 0.62 7.27
CA SER A 66 0.82 0.12 7.89
C SER A 66 1.64 1.20 8.59
N GLY A 67 1.39 2.47 8.28
CA GLY A 67 2.34 3.56 8.50
C GLY A 67 2.60 3.94 9.96
N ARG A 68 1.69 3.62 10.88
CA ARG A 68 1.88 3.87 12.33
C ARG A 68 2.47 2.66 13.06
N ILE A 69 2.74 1.54 12.39
CA ILE A 69 3.40 0.39 13.02
C ILE A 69 4.78 0.75 13.61
N PRO A 70 5.63 1.56 12.94
CA PRO A 70 6.88 1.99 13.57
C PRO A 70 6.70 2.86 14.82
N LEU A 71 5.65 3.68 14.85
CA LEU A 71 5.26 4.42 16.06
C LEU A 71 4.77 3.47 17.16
N LEU A 72 3.98 2.45 16.81
CA LEU A 72 3.49 1.43 17.73
C LEU A 72 4.65 0.68 18.43
N VAL A 73 5.69 0.34 17.67
CA VAL A 73 6.92 -0.29 18.18
C VAL A 73 7.71 0.68 19.07
N LYS A 74 7.87 1.94 18.65
CA LYS A 74 8.47 3.01 19.46
C LYS A 74 7.78 3.17 20.81
N GLU A 75 6.46 3.01 20.86
CA GLU A 75 5.65 3.09 22.08
C GLU A 75 5.56 1.78 22.89
N GLY A 76 6.34 0.76 22.53
CA GLY A 76 6.58 -0.41 23.37
C GLY A 76 5.84 -1.69 22.96
N PHE A 77 5.26 -1.76 21.76
CA PHE A 77 4.75 -3.02 21.21
C PHE A 77 5.87 -4.07 21.07
N LYS A 78 5.57 -5.30 21.48
CA LYS A 78 6.54 -6.43 21.48
C LYS A 78 6.08 -7.65 20.69
N GLY A 79 4.82 -7.68 20.24
CA GLY A 79 4.22 -8.80 19.53
C GLY A 79 4.72 -8.97 18.10
N LYS A 80 4.03 -9.79 17.31
CA LYS A 80 4.32 -9.99 15.88
C LYS A 80 3.35 -9.21 14.99
N VAL A 81 3.83 -8.79 13.83
CA VAL A 81 3.04 -8.19 12.75
C VAL A 81 2.91 -9.23 11.64
N PHE A 82 1.72 -9.81 11.51
CA PHE A 82 1.44 -10.84 10.51
C PHE A 82 0.92 -10.21 9.22
N ALA A 83 1.55 -10.55 8.11
CA ALA A 83 1.10 -10.17 6.77
C ALA A 83 1.66 -11.15 5.74
N THR A 84 1.22 -11.02 4.49
CA THR A 84 1.81 -11.79 3.38
C THR A 84 3.24 -11.36 3.10
N LEU A 85 4.05 -12.28 2.56
CA LEU A 85 5.46 -11.99 2.26
C LEU A 85 5.66 -10.76 1.36
N PRO A 86 4.90 -10.56 0.24
CA PRO A 86 5.06 -9.35 -0.56
C PRO A 86 4.69 -8.07 0.20
N THR A 87 3.66 -8.13 1.05
CA THR A 87 3.30 -6.99 1.92
C THR A 87 4.46 -6.64 2.86
N LEU A 88 5.11 -7.64 3.46
CA LEU A 88 6.27 -7.43 4.33
C LEU A 88 7.50 -6.85 3.61
N GLU A 89 7.68 -7.15 2.32
CA GLU A 89 8.75 -6.55 1.51
C GLU A 89 8.42 -5.10 1.13
N LEU A 90 7.16 -4.82 0.77
CA LEU A 90 6.69 -3.50 0.42
C LEU A 90 6.70 -2.54 1.61
N VAL A 91 6.24 -2.95 2.80
CA VAL A 91 6.26 -2.07 3.99
C VAL A 91 7.66 -1.64 4.38
N LYS A 92 8.69 -2.47 4.18
CA LYS A 92 10.09 -2.06 4.44
C LYS A 92 10.46 -0.86 3.58
N VAL A 93 10.16 -0.94 2.28
CA VAL A 93 10.44 0.14 1.32
C VAL A 93 9.67 1.41 1.71
N LEU A 94 8.37 1.28 1.99
CA LEU A 94 7.48 2.39 2.34
C LEU A 94 7.86 3.05 3.68
N TRP A 95 8.21 2.26 4.70
CA TRP A 95 8.54 2.79 6.03
C TRP A 95 9.86 3.56 6.04
N TYR A 96 10.90 3.10 5.33
CA TYR A 96 12.15 3.85 5.22
C TYR A 96 11.95 5.16 4.44
N ASP A 97 11.21 5.12 3.33
CA ASP A 97 10.89 6.33 2.56
C ASP A 97 10.13 7.35 3.42
N SER A 98 9.11 6.87 4.14
CA SER A 98 8.33 7.69 5.06
C SER A 98 9.17 8.27 6.20
N ALA A 99 10.07 7.50 6.82
CA ALA A 99 10.96 8.00 7.87
C ALA A 99 11.89 9.10 7.37
N ASN A 100 12.41 8.97 6.14
CA ASN A 100 13.26 9.99 5.53
C ASN A 100 12.46 11.27 5.24
N LEU A 101 11.27 11.15 4.66
CA LEU A 101 10.39 12.29 4.39
C LEU A 101 9.99 13.02 5.68
N MET A 102 9.63 12.27 6.73
CA MET A 102 9.31 12.86 8.04
C MET A 102 10.50 13.60 8.66
N LYS A 103 11.71 13.06 8.51
CA LYS A 103 12.94 13.69 8.99
C LYS A 103 13.20 15.00 8.25
N GLU A 104 13.15 15.00 6.92
CA GLU A 104 13.34 16.21 6.11
C GLU A 104 12.30 17.29 6.43
N GLU A 105 11.04 16.90 6.60
CA GLU A 105 9.96 17.80 6.98
C GLU A 105 10.16 18.39 8.39
N ALA A 106 10.57 17.55 9.35
CA ALA A 106 10.89 17.95 10.71
C ALA A 106 12.05 18.96 10.74
N GLU A 107 13.16 18.68 10.06
CA GLU A 107 14.32 19.57 9.95
C GLU A 107 13.94 20.93 9.33
N TRP A 108 13.13 20.90 8.26
CA TRP A 108 12.65 22.12 7.61
C TRP A 108 11.75 22.95 8.54
N LYS A 109 10.81 22.31 9.24
CA LYS A 109 9.93 22.97 10.23
C LYS A 109 10.74 23.54 11.40
N THR A 110 11.69 22.79 11.95
CA THR A 110 12.58 23.23 13.03
C THR A 110 13.40 24.46 12.62
N LYS A 111 13.97 24.49 11.41
CA LYS A 111 14.68 25.67 10.89
C LYS A 111 13.79 26.89 10.74
N LYS A 112 12.50 26.71 10.45
CA LYS A 112 11.50 27.78 10.38
C LYS A 112 11.06 28.25 11.77
N ASN A 113 10.95 27.33 12.73
CA ASN A 113 10.56 27.59 14.12
C ASN A 113 11.65 28.31 14.91
N SER A 114 12.92 27.94 14.72
CA SER A 114 14.06 28.61 15.38
C SER A 114 14.14 30.11 15.04
N ARG A 115 13.80 30.49 13.80
CA ARG A 115 13.69 31.90 13.37
C ARG A 115 12.57 32.67 14.07
N LYS A 116 11.62 31.97 14.69
CA LYS A 116 10.47 32.52 15.43
C LYS A 116 10.55 32.28 16.94
N GLY A 117 11.60 31.62 17.43
CA GLY A 117 11.70 31.21 18.84
C GLY A 117 10.69 30.13 19.26
N LEU A 118 10.21 29.32 18.32
CA LEU A 118 9.30 28.20 18.59
C LEU A 118 10.08 26.89 18.77
N GLU A 119 9.45 25.89 19.41
CA GLU A 119 10.05 24.57 19.67
C GLU A 119 10.40 23.80 18.39
N GLU A 120 11.36 22.88 18.53
CA GLU A 120 11.75 21.96 17.47
C GLU A 120 10.62 20.96 17.17
N VAL A 121 10.51 20.54 15.92
CA VAL A 121 9.56 19.53 15.49
C VAL A 121 10.29 18.22 15.32
N GLU A 122 9.83 17.19 16.02
CA GLU A 122 10.34 15.82 15.88
C GLU A 122 9.48 15.00 14.91
N PRO A 123 10.07 14.09 14.11
CA PRO A 123 9.32 13.14 13.30
C PRO A 123 8.56 12.14 14.19
N LEU A 124 7.49 11.54 13.66
CA LEU A 124 6.70 10.52 14.39
C LEU A 124 7.59 9.35 14.82
N TYR A 125 8.42 8.88 13.90
CA TYR A 125 9.42 7.84 14.09
C TYR A 125 10.62 8.09 13.16
N SER A 126 11.70 7.36 13.39
CA SER A 126 12.97 7.46 12.66
C SER A 126 13.31 6.14 11.96
N ALA A 127 14.37 6.13 11.14
CA ALA A 127 14.85 4.92 10.49
C ALA A 127 15.23 3.80 11.49
N GLU A 128 15.75 4.16 12.67
CA GLU A 128 16.06 3.20 13.74
C GLU A 128 14.79 2.51 14.27
N HIS A 129 13.67 3.24 14.35
CA HIS A 129 12.38 2.66 14.72
C HIS A 129 11.84 1.73 13.62
N VAL A 130 12.12 2.05 12.34
CA VAL A 130 11.83 1.14 11.21
C VAL A 130 12.65 -0.15 11.37
N ASP A 131 13.94 -0.06 11.65
CA ASP A 131 14.82 -1.23 11.87
C ASP A 131 14.32 -2.13 13.01
N GLN A 132 13.83 -1.52 14.10
CA GLN A 132 13.21 -2.26 15.20
C GLN A 132 11.95 -2.97 14.74
N SER A 133 11.08 -2.25 14.02
CA SER A 133 9.78 -2.75 13.54
C SER A 133 9.91 -3.94 12.59
N ILE A 134 10.94 -3.95 11.73
CA ILE A 134 11.22 -5.05 10.81
C ILE A 134 11.40 -6.39 11.54
N ARG A 135 11.90 -6.38 12.79
CA ARG A 135 12.12 -7.59 13.61
C ARG A 135 10.81 -8.20 14.13
N HIS A 136 9.73 -7.43 14.11
CA HIS A 136 8.40 -7.89 14.50
C HIS A 136 7.61 -8.52 13.34
N LEU A 137 8.05 -8.32 12.10
CA LEU A 137 7.37 -8.85 10.91
C LEU A 137 7.39 -10.38 10.88
N SER A 138 6.25 -10.99 10.57
CA SER A 138 6.06 -12.43 10.47
C SER A 138 5.23 -12.77 9.23
N ALA A 139 5.83 -13.50 8.29
CA ALA A 139 5.17 -13.86 7.04
C ALA A 139 4.08 -14.91 7.28
N SER A 140 2.93 -14.72 6.64
CA SER A 140 1.83 -15.69 6.58
C SER A 140 1.49 -15.98 5.13
N SER A 141 1.30 -17.25 4.79
CA SER A 141 0.79 -17.63 3.48
C SER A 141 -0.70 -17.29 3.37
N TYR A 142 -1.18 -17.13 2.14
CA TYR A 142 -2.60 -17.22 1.91
C TYR A 142 -3.13 -18.60 2.29
N ASP A 143 -4.40 -18.65 2.69
CA ASP A 143 -5.21 -19.85 2.89
C ASP A 143 -4.90 -20.69 4.14
N ASP A 144 -3.73 -20.50 4.74
CA ASP A 144 -3.36 -21.11 6.02
C ASP A 144 -4.15 -20.44 7.17
N LYS A 145 -4.77 -21.27 8.02
CA LYS A 145 -5.39 -20.82 9.28
C LYS A 145 -4.36 -20.97 10.40
N ILE A 146 -3.95 -19.85 10.99
CA ILE A 146 -2.94 -19.80 12.05
C ILE A 146 -3.51 -19.17 13.32
N GLU A 147 -3.05 -19.60 14.49
CA GLU A 147 -3.33 -18.93 15.77
C GLU A 147 -2.31 -17.83 16.01
N VAL A 148 -2.77 -16.59 16.18
CA VAL A 148 -1.89 -15.40 16.35
C VAL A 148 -1.85 -14.91 17.80
N ALA A 149 -2.86 -15.24 18.57
CA ALA A 149 -2.96 -15.05 20.01
C ALA A 149 -3.96 -16.10 20.55
N PRO A 150 -3.92 -16.45 21.85
CA PRO A 150 -4.86 -17.40 22.43
C PRO A 150 -6.32 -17.14 22.04
N GLY A 151 -6.94 -18.10 21.34
CA GLY A 151 -8.33 -17.99 20.90
C GLY A 151 -8.59 -17.02 19.74
N ILE A 152 -7.55 -16.51 19.07
CA ILE A 152 -7.66 -15.68 17.87
C ILE A 152 -6.89 -16.35 16.73
N PHE A 153 -7.66 -16.83 15.74
CA PHE A 153 -7.13 -17.44 14.54
C PHE A 153 -7.37 -16.54 13.33
N VAL A 154 -6.42 -16.48 12.41
CA VAL A 154 -6.54 -15.72 11.16
C VAL A 154 -6.22 -16.60 9.96
N ARG A 155 -6.89 -16.32 8.85
CA ARG A 155 -6.51 -16.76 7.52
C ARG A 155 -6.48 -15.55 6.59
N PHE A 156 -5.37 -15.41 5.88
CA PHE A 156 -5.21 -14.39 4.84
C PHE A 156 -5.79 -14.92 3.54
N ARG A 157 -6.59 -14.12 2.85
CA ARG A 157 -7.19 -14.43 1.55
C ARG A 157 -6.88 -13.28 0.60
N ASP A 158 -6.56 -13.58 -0.65
CA ASP A 158 -6.15 -12.55 -1.61
C ASP A 158 -7.22 -11.46 -1.77
N ALA A 159 -6.86 -10.19 -1.58
CA ALA A 159 -7.78 -9.06 -1.72
C ALA A 159 -7.79 -8.45 -3.14
N GLY A 160 -6.82 -8.82 -3.99
CA GLY A 160 -6.69 -8.28 -5.34
C GLY A 160 -6.48 -6.76 -5.44
N HIS A 161 -6.12 -6.07 -4.34
CA HIS A 161 -5.98 -4.61 -4.30
C HIS A 161 -4.59 -4.14 -4.75
N ILE A 162 -3.56 -4.64 -4.06
CA ILE A 162 -2.14 -4.50 -4.43
C ILE A 162 -1.44 -5.83 -4.23
N LEU A 163 -0.24 -5.99 -4.77
CA LEU A 163 0.58 -7.19 -4.56
C LEU A 163 0.69 -7.58 -3.07
N GLY A 164 0.18 -8.77 -2.73
CA GLY A 164 0.19 -9.30 -1.37
C GLY A 164 -0.92 -8.76 -0.47
N SER A 165 -1.85 -7.94 -0.96
CA SER A 165 -3.01 -7.49 -0.18
C SER A 165 -3.91 -8.66 0.26
N ALA A 166 -4.53 -8.53 1.42
CA ALA A 166 -5.30 -9.61 2.02
C ALA A 166 -6.59 -9.15 2.71
N ILE A 167 -7.65 -9.90 2.42
CA ILE A 167 -8.85 -10.04 3.24
C ILE A 167 -8.47 -10.94 4.42
N LEU A 168 -8.85 -10.55 5.64
CA LEU A 168 -8.59 -11.31 6.85
C LEU A 168 -9.87 -12.02 7.30
N GLU A 169 -9.89 -13.35 7.22
CA GLU A 169 -10.90 -14.15 7.93
C GLU A 169 -10.38 -14.42 9.35
N ILE A 170 -11.07 -13.92 10.37
CA ILE A 170 -10.65 -14.02 11.77
C ILE A 170 -11.69 -14.78 12.56
N TRP A 171 -11.27 -15.85 13.23
CA TRP A 171 -12.09 -16.61 14.16
C TRP A 171 -11.69 -16.26 15.58
N LEU A 172 -12.67 -15.80 16.36
CA LEU A 172 -12.55 -15.51 17.78
C LEU A 172 -13.22 -16.65 18.55
N VAL A 173 -12.49 -17.30 19.44
CA VAL A 173 -12.95 -18.45 20.22
C VAL A 173 -12.84 -18.13 21.71
N GLU A 174 -13.97 -18.14 22.42
CA GLU A 174 -14.06 -17.85 23.86
C GLU A 174 -14.98 -18.89 24.52
N GLY A 175 -14.38 -19.93 25.12
CA GLY A 175 -15.11 -21.10 25.61
C GLY A 175 -15.74 -21.90 24.48
N GLU A 176 -17.05 -22.14 24.54
CA GLU A 176 -17.80 -22.85 23.48
C GLU A 176 -18.29 -21.93 22.35
N LYS A 177 -18.06 -20.60 22.46
CA LYS A 177 -18.49 -19.64 21.44
C LYS A 177 -17.38 -19.40 20.43
N GLU A 178 -17.72 -19.52 19.15
CA GLU A 178 -16.88 -19.13 18.02
C GLU A 178 -17.62 -18.06 17.21
N VAL A 179 -16.92 -16.98 16.85
CA VAL A 179 -17.42 -15.91 15.96
C VAL A 179 -16.40 -15.68 14.86
N LYS A 180 -16.86 -15.65 13.61
CA LYS A 180 -16.05 -15.31 12.44
C LYS A 180 -16.32 -13.89 11.98
N ILE A 181 -15.32 -13.03 12.09
CA ILE A 181 -15.33 -11.67 11.53
C ILE A 181 -14.39 -11.59 10.33
N VAL A 182 -14.82 -10.92 9.28
CA VAL A 182 -14.04 -10.70 8.06
C VAL A 182 -13.70 -9.23 7.93
N PHE A 183 -12.42 -8.90 7.79
CA PHE A 183 -11.96 -7.57 7.42
C PHE A 183 -11.54 -7.60 5.96
N SER A 184 -12.13 -6.75 5.12
CA SER A 184 -11.75 -6.72 3.72
C SER A 184 -10.36 -6.15 3.47
N GLY A 185 -9.90 -5.24 4.33
CA GLY A 185 -8.89 -4.26 3.93
C GLY A 185 -9.43 -3.42 2.77
N ASP A 186 -8.54 -2.96 1.91
CA ASP A 186 -8.93 -2.43 0.60
C ASP A 186 -9.15 -3.56 -0.40
N LEU A 187 -10.15 -3.44 -1.26
CA LEU A 187 -10.53 -4.48 -2.21
C LEU A 187 -10.24 -4.09 -3.65
N GLY A 188 -9.64 -5.03 -4.38
CA GLY A 188 -9.55 -4.96 -5.82
C GLY A 188 -10.91 -5.09 -6.52
N PRO A 189 -11.03 -4.63 -7.77
CA PRO A 189 -12.19 -4.95 -8.59
C PRO A 189 -12.27 -6.46 -8.86
N GLN A 190 -13.47 -6.97 -9.17
CA GLN A 190 -13.69 -8.39 -9.49
C GLN A 190 -12.92 -8.89 -10.72
N LYS A 191 -12.48 -7.96 -11.57
CA LYS A 191 -11.58 -8.19 -12.70
C LYS A 191 -10.39 -7.25 -12.57
N THR A 192 -9.38 -7.71 -11.85
CA THR A 192 -8.11 -6.98 -11.69
C THR A 192 -7.32 -7.01 -12.99
N VAL A 193 -6.26 -6.19 -13.04
CA VAL A 193 -5.29 -6.29 -14.13
C VAL A 193 -3.88 -6.56 -13.64
N MET A 194 -3.48 -6.01 -12.50
CA MET A 194 -2.16 -6.26 -11.91
C MET A 194 -2.16 -7.52 -11.06
N GLU A 195 -3.02 -7.58 -10.05
CA GLU A 195 -3.13 -8.67 -9.07
C GLU A 195 -4.03 -9.80 -9.57
N ARG A 196 -4.14 -10.89 -8.82
CA ARG A 196 -5.23 -11.87 -9.00
C ARG A 196 -6.56 -11.27 -8.58
N ASN A 197 -7.65 -11.87 -9.06
CA ASN A 197 -8.98 -11.48 -8.62
C ASN A 197 -9.14 -11.74 -7.10
N PRO A 198 -9.89 -10.89 -6.38
CA PRO A 198 -10.15 -11.08 -4.96
C PRO A 198 -10.74 -12.47 -4.68
N ALA A 199 -10.32 -13.08 -3.57
CA ALA A 199 -10.83 -14.35 -3.12
C ALA A 199 -12.30 -14.25 -2.70
N ILE A 200 -13.09 -15.26 -3.03
CA ILE A 200 -14.47 -15.36 -2.56
C ILE A 200 -14.48 -15.87 -1.12
N ILE A 201 -15.18 -15.13 -0.26
CA ILE A 201 -15.43 -15.52 1.13
C ILE A 201 -16.84 -16.11 1.23
N SER A 202 -16.94 -17.34 1.71
CA SER A 202 -18.20 -18.12 1.68
C SER A 202 -19.12 -17.88 2.87
N SER A 203 -18.59 -17.40 4.01
CA SER A 203 -19.36 -17.15 5.22
C SER A 203 -18.66 -16.18 6.15
N ALA A 204 -19.44 -15.45 6.95
CA ALA A 204 -18.98 -14.63 8.07
C ALA A 204 -20.18 -14.35 8.99
N ASP A 205 -19.95 -14.17 10.28
CA ASP A 205 -20.95 -13.62 11.20
C ASP A 205 -20.98 -12.09 11.11
N TYR A 206 -19.81 -11.48 10.91
CA TYR A 206 -19.63 -10.04 10.73
C TYR A 206 -18.67 -9.74 9.59
N VAL A 207 -18.94 -8.66 8.85
CA VAL A 207 -18.05 -8.15 7.80
C VAL A 207 -17.76 -6.68 8.07
N VAL A 208 -16.48 -6.34 8.15
CA VAL A 208 -15.96 -4.97 8.16
C VAL A 208 -15.36 -4.73 6.78
N MET A 209 -16.03 -3.87 6.01
CA MET A 209 -15.70 -3.63 4.61
C MET A 209 -15.33 -2.17 4.39
N GLU A 210 -14.34 -1.93 3.53
CA GLU A 210 -14.07 -0.57 3.03
C GLU A 210 -15.27 0.00 2.24
N SER A 211 -15.27 1.31 2.04
CA SER A 211 -16.33 1.99 1.30
C SER A 211 -15.82 3.15 0.46
N THR A 212 -14.58 3.07 -0.02
CA THR A 212 -13.87 4.17 -0.71
C THR A 212 -14.63 4.65 -1.95
N TYR A 213 -15.29 3.72 -2.63
CA TYR A 213 -16.09 3.97 -3.84
C TYR A 213 -17.56 3.58 -3.65
N GLY A 214 -18.06 3.56 -2.41
CA GLY A 214 -19.44 3.16 -2.11
C GLY A 214 -20.52 4.05 -2.74
N ASP A 215 -20.14 5.18 -3.32
CA ASP A 215 -21.03 6.19 -3.92
C ASP A 215 -21.06 6.16 -5.46
N ARG A 216 -20.28 5.32 -6.14
CA ARG A 216 -20.16 5.31 -7.61
C ARG A 216 -19.83 3.95 -8.21
N LEU A 217 -20.08 3.82 -9.51
CA LEU A 217 -19.69 2.66 -10.31
C LEU A 217 -18.34 2.90 -10.99
N HIS A 218 -17.53 1.85 -11.09
CA HIS A 218 -16.29 1.86 -11.85
C HIS A 218 -16.55 1.56 -13.34
N LYS A 219 -15.77 2.21 -14.21
CA LYS A 219 -15.68 1.83 -15.62
C LYS A 219 -15.09 0.43 -15.76
N SER A 220 -15.40 -0.26 -16.85
CA SER A 220 -14.74 -1.52 -17.16
C SER A 220 -13.25 -1.30 -17.49
N ASN A 221 -12.46 -2.38 -17.49
CA ASN A 221 -11.05 -2.31 -17.91
C ASN A 221 -10.94 -1.85 -19.38
N GLU A 222 -11.85 -2.30 -20.23
CA GLU A 222 -11.91 -1.93 -21.65
C GLU A 222 -12.22 -0.44 -21.83
N GLU A 223 -13.23 0.08 -21.12
CA GLU A 223 -13.58 1.50 -21.16
C GLU A 223 -12.44 2.37 -20.62
N THR A 224 -11.82 1.95 -19.53
CA THR A 224 -10.66 2.65 -18.92
C THR A 224 -9.48 2.69 -19.89
N ARG A 225 -9.18 1.57 -20.57
CA ARG A 225 -8.13 1.49 -21.59
C ARG A 225 -8.43 2.35 -22.80
N ALA A 226 -9.68 2.38 -23.27
CA ALA A 226 -10.09 3.22 -24.37
C ALA A 226 -9.91 4.72 -24.04
N GLU A 227 -10.30 5.13 -22.82
CA GLU A 227 -10.07 6.50 -22.34
C GLU A 227 -8.58 6.83 -22.27
N PHE A 228 -7.78 5.96 -21.63
CA PHE A 228 -6.33 6.14 -21.51
C PHE A 228 -5.67 6.28 -22.88
N ARG A 229 -5.99 5.38 -23.81
CA ARG A 229 -5.55 5.44 -25.22
C ARG A 229 -5.91 6.77 -25.89
N SER A 230 -7.16 7.23 -25.74
CA SER A 230 -7.63 8.46 -26.39
C SER A 230 -6.85 9.70 -25.94
N VAL A 231 -6.43 9.73 -24.67
CA VAL A 231 -5.58 10.79 -24.11
C VAL A 231 -4.20 10.77 -24.78
N PHE A 232 -3.58 9.61 -24.91
CA PHE A 232 -2.28 9.48 -25.56
C PHE A 232 -2.32 9.83 -27.05
N GLU A 233 -3.33 9.37 -27.80
CA GLU A 233 -3.50 9.72 -29.21
C GLU A 233 -3.59 11.24 -29.42
N LYS A 234 -4.33 11.93 -28.55
CA LYS A 234 -4.45 13.39 -28.58
C LYS A 234 -3.12 14.08 -28.26
N VAL A 235 -2.47 13.69 -27.17
CA VAL A 235 -1.22 14.35 -26.73
C VAL A 235 -0.08 14.14 -27.73
N LEU A 236 0.02 12.95 -28.33
CA LEU A 236 1.03 12.66 -29.34
C LEU A 236 0.82 13.47 -30.62
N LYS A 237 -0.44 13.68 -31.04
CA LYS A 237 -0.77 14.57 -32.17
C LYS A 237 -0.33 16.01 -31.91
N ASP A 238 -0.48 16.47 -30.67
CA ASP A 238 -0.12 17.84 -30.26
C ASP A 238 1.37 17.98 -29.87
N LYS A 239 2.16 16.90 -29.98
CA LYS A 239 3.58 16.82 -29.53
C LYS A 239 3.78 17.29 -28.07
N GLY A 240 2.76 17.09 -27.25
CA GLY A 240 2.73 17.51 -25.85
C GLY A 240 3.41 16.50 -24.91
N LYS A 241 3.66 16.93 -23.66
CA LYS A 241 4.15 16.05 -22.59
C LYS A 241 2.98 15.53 -21.76
N VAL A 242 3.10 14.31 -21.24
CA VAL A 242 2.16 13.74 -20.26
C VAL A 242 2.86 13.67 -18.90
N PHE A 243 2.24 14.24 -17.87
CA PHE A 243 2.68 14.11 -16.48
C PHE A 243 1.63 13.28 -15.72
N ILE A 244 2.05 12.16 -15.13
CA ILE A 244 1.17 11.22 -14.42
C ILE A 244 1.59 11.14 -12.95
N PRO A 245 0.96 11.90 -12.05
CA PRO A 245 1.15 11.68 -10.62
C PRO A 245 0.50 10.34 -10.25
N SER A 246 1.22 9.49 -9.52
CA SER A 246 0.69 8.19 -9.10
C SER A 246 1.27 7.77 -7.76
N PHE A 247 0.53 6.92 -7.05
CA PHE A 247 1.10 6.12 -5.98
C PHE A 247 2.14 5.18 -6.57
N VAL A 248 3.25 5.07 -5.85
CA VAL A 248 4.48 4.43 -6.34
C VAL A 248 4.40 2.89 -6.26
N VAL A 249 3.49 2.37 -5.43
CA VAL A 249 3.17 0.94 -5.32
C VAL A 249 1.82 0.69 -6.00
N ASP A 250 1.74 -0.39 -6.77
CA ASP A 250 0.63 -0.76 -7.66
C ASP A 250 0.40 0.20 -8.84
N ARG A 251 -0.08 1.42 -8.57
CA ARG A 251 -0.59 2.31 -9.63
C ARG A 251 0.48 2.67 -10.66
N ALA A 252 1.71 2.91 -10.22
CA ALA A 252 2.84 3.16 -11.12
C ALA A 252 3.14 1.94 -12.00
N GLN A 253 3.13 0.73 -11.44
CA GLN A 253 3.36 -0.52 -12.18
C GLN A 253 2.25 -0.78 -13.19
N ARG A 254 0.99 -0.52 -12.82
CA ARG A 254 -0.16 -0.54 -13.73
C ARG A 254 0.03 0.40 -14.92
N VAL A 255 0.48 1.63 -14.67
CA VAL A 255 0.72 2.63 -15.72
C VAL A 255 1.85 2.18 -16.65
N LEU A 256 2.96 1.65 -16.11
CA LEU A 256 4.06 1.12 -16.94
C LEU A 256 3.58 0.01 -17.88
N TYR A 257 2.72 -0.89 -17.39
CA TYR A 257 2.14 -1.94 -18.20
C TYR A 257 1.21 -1.40 -19.29
N GLU A 258 0.34 -0.44 -18.97
CA GLU A 258 -0.53 0.19 -19.97
C GLU A 258 0.26 0.96 -21.05
N LEU A 259 1.38 1.58 -20.68
CA LEU A 259 2.30 2.19 -21.66
C LEU A 259 2.95 1.14 -22.57
N ALA A 260 3.33 -0.02 -22.02
CA ALA A 260 3.87 -1.13 -22.82
C ALA A 260 2.83 -1.65 -23.82
N LEU A 261 1.57 -1.81 -23.39
CA LEU A 261 0.47 -2.20 -24.29
C LEU A 261 0.25 -1.19 -25.42
N LEU A 262 0.30 0.12 -25.13
CA LEU A 262 0.20 1.15 -26.17
C LEU A 262 1.36 1.10 -27.17
N GLN A 263 2.56 0.71 -26.75
CA GLN A 263 3.70 0.50 -27.64
C GLN A 263 3.53 -0.74 -28.52
N ASP A 264 3.07 -1.85 -27.94
CA ASP A 264 2.76 -3.08 -28.67
C ASP A 264 1.69 -2.85 -29.76
N GLN A 265 0.72 -1.97 -29.48
CA GLN A 265 -0.32 -1.57 -30.43
C GLN A 265 0.16 -0.54 -31.47
N GLY A 266 1.39 -0.04 -31.38
CA GLY A 266 1.94 0.98 -32.27
C GLY A 266 1.34 2.38 -32.08
N ILE A 267 0.56 2.60 -31.01
CA ILE A 267 -0.07 3.89 -30.69
C ILE A 267 0.96 4.82 -30.05
N LEU A 268 1.69 4.29 -29.06
CA LEU A 268 2.82 4.98 -28.47
C LEU A 268 4.08 4.60 -29.24
N GLY A 269 4.71 5.57 -29.91
CA GLY A 269 5.94 5.31 -30.66
C GLY A 269 7.04 4.72 -29.77
N SER A 270 7.74 3.70 -30.26
CA SER A 270 8.81 3.00 -29.53
C SER A 270 10.02 3.89 -29.20
N ASN A 271 10.08 5.10 -29.76
CA ASN A 271 11.13 6.10 -29.50
C ASN A 271 10.74 7.15 -28.46
N VAL A 272 9.49 7.17 -27.99
CA VAL A 272 9.03 8.16 -27.00
C VAL A 272 9.72 7.88 -25.65
N PRO A 273 10.46 8.85 -25.07
CA PRO A 273 11.13 8.66 -23.80
C PRO A 273 10.10 8.62 -22.66
N ILE A 274 10.23 7.61 -21.79
CA ILE A 274 9.41 7.46 -20.58
C ILE A 274 10.32 7.64 -19.38
N PHE A 275 9.97 8.52 -18.45
CA PHE A 275 10.75 8.75 -17.23
C PHE A 275 9.95 8.27 -16.03
N PHE A 276 10.56 7.40 -15.21
CA PHE A 276 10.01 7.01 -13.93
C PHE A 276 10.88 7.58 -12.81
N ASP A 277 10.43 8.72 -12.29
CA ASP A 277 11.11 9.52 -11.27
C ASP A 277 10.68 9.11 -9.86
N SER A 278 11.15 7.93 -9.44
CA SER A 278 10.93 7.44 -8.08
C SER A 278 11.95 6.35 -7.73
N PRO A 279 12.98 6.64 -6.90
CA PRO A 279 13.86 5.62 -6.35
C PRO A 279 13.10 4.52 -5.61
N MET A 280 12.03 4.90 -4.91
CA MET A 280 11.13 3.97 -4.22
C MET A 280 10.37 3.10 -5.22
N GLY A 281 9.93 3.67 -6.34
CA GLY A 281 9.22 2.97 -7.40
C GLY A 281 10.03 1.90 -8.10
N VAL A 282 11.32 2.14 -8.29
CA VAL A 282 12.26 1.11 -8.77
C VAL A 282 12.24 -0.10 -7.83
N LYS A 283 12.41 0.13 -6.52
CA LYS A 283 12.43 -0.94 -5.51
C LYS A 283 11.09 -1.70 -5.46
N ALA A 284 9.97 -0.97 -5.53
CA ALA A 284 8.64 -1.58 -5.59
C ALA A 284 8.49 -2.47 -6.84
N THR A 285 8.91 -1.99 -8.02
CA THR A 285 8.87 -2.75 -9.26
C THR A 285 9.70 -4.04 -9.19
N GLU A 286 10.89 -4.00 -8.55
CA GLU A 286 11.69 -5.22 -8.36
C GLU A 286 10.98 -6.25 -7.47
N ILE A 287 10.21 -5.81 -6.47
CA ILE A 287 9.36 -6.71 -5.66
C ILE A 287 8.25 -7.32 -6.53
N TYR A 288 7.59 -6.55 -7.40
CA TYR A 288 6.61 -7.08 -8.34
C TYR A 288 7.21 -8.14 -9.29
N LYS A 289 8.42 -7.90 -9.79
CA LYS A 289 9.15 -8.87 -10.64
C LYS A 289 9.52 -10.16 -9.90
N LYS A 290 9.71 -10.10 -8.58
CA LYS A 290 10.01 -11.28 -7.75
C LYS A 290 8.79 -12.18 -7.51
N HIS A 291 7.59 -11.61 -7.46
CA HIS A 291 6.34 -12.31 -7.11
C HIS A 291 5.34 -12.40 -8.27
N THR A 292 5.84 -12.63 -9.49
CA THR A 292 5.01 -12.69 -10.71
C THR A 292 3.94 -13.77 -10.67
N ASN A 293 4.16 -14.82 -9.89
CA ASN A 293 3.18 -15.87 -9.64
C ASN A 293 1.90 -15.35 -8.96
N LEU A 294 1.96 -14.22 -8.25
CA LEU A 294 0.81 -13.59 -7.58
C LEU A 294 0.12 -12.52 -8.45
N LEU A 295 0.62 -12.25 -9.65
CA LEU A 295 0.00 -11.30 -10.58
C LEU A 295 -1.13 -11.95 -11.37
N SER A 296 -1.92 -11.13 -12.06
CA SER A 296 -3.05 -11.56 -12.87
C SER A 296 -2.64 -12.54 -13.98
N SER A 297 -3.59 -13.31 -14.49
CA SER A 297 -3.36 -14.17 -15.65
C SER A 297 -2.94 -13.38 -16.89
N GLU A 298 -3.43 -12.15 -17.04
CA GLU A 298 -3.07 -11.24 -18.13
C GLU A 298 -1.59 -10.86 -18.07
N ILE A 299 -1.08 -10.48 -16.90
CA ILE A 299 0.33 -10.14 -16.71
C ILE A 299 1.22 -11.37 -16.89
N GLN A 300 0.81 -12.52 -16.33
CA GLN A 300 1.57 -13.76 -16.49
C GLN A 300 1.65 -14.20 -17.95
N GLN A 301 0.57 -14.04 -18.72
CA GLN A 301 0.58 -14.30 -20.15
C GLN A 301 1.56 -13.38 -20.88
N TYR A 302 1.53 -12.08 -20.60
CA TYR A 302 2.46 -11.11 -21.19
C TYR A 302 3.93 -11.46 -20.90
N ILE A 303 4.23 -11.92 -19.68
CA ILE A 303 5.56 -12.41 -19.29
C ILE A 303 5.93 -13.69 -20.06
N SER A 304 4.98 -14.62 -20.24
CA SER A 304 5.21 -15.87 -20.98
C SER A 304 5.53 -15.66 -22.47
N GLU A 305 5.13 -14.52 -23.04
CA GLU A 305 5.50 -14.07 -24.39
C GLU A 305 6.93 -13.50 -24.46
N GLY A 306 7.68 -13.50 -23.35
CA GLY A 306 9.04 -12.99 -23.27
C GLY A 306 9.13 -11.47 -23.11
N LYS A 307 8.03 -10.80 -22.73
CA LYS A 307 7.97 -9.35 -22.55
C LYS A 307 7.98 -8.98 -21.06
N ASP A 308 8.62 -7.86 -20.71
CA ASP A 308 8.59 -7.31 -19.35
C ASP A 308 7.46 -6.28 -19.22
N PRO A 309 6.40 -6.53 -18.43
CA PRO A 309 5.27 -5.62 -18.28
C PRO A 309 5.66 -4.31 -17.58
N PHE A 310 6.81 -4.25 -16.90
CA PHE A 310 7.26 -3.08 -16.13
C PHE A 310 8.41 -2.34 -16.79
N SER A 311 8.75 -2.71 -18.03
CA SER A 311 9.85 -2.10 -18.78
C SER A 311 9.41 -1.72 -20.20
N PRO A 312 8.46 -0.79 -20.36
CA PRO A 312 8.16 -0.23 -21.68
C PRO A 312 9.42 0.34 -22.34
N GLY A 313 9.44 0.32 -23.66
CA GLY A 313 10.55 0.82 -24.48
C GLY A 313 10.92 2.26 -24.12
N LYS A 314 12.22 2.53 -24.05
CA LYS A 314 12.81 3.83 -23.68
C LYS A 314 12.44 4.32 -22.27
N LEU A 315 12.06 3.41 -21.36
CA LEU A 315 11.96 3.70 -19.94
C LEU A 315 13.33 4.08 -19.37
N LYS A 316 13.36 5.17 -18.61
CA LYS A 316 14.51 5.64 -17.84
C LYS A 316 14.08 5.79 -16.40
N TYR A 317 14.68 4.99 -15.53
CA TYR A 317 14.56 5.18 -14.09
C TYR A 317 15.40 6.39 -13.70
N VAL A 318 14.79 7.28 -12.92
CA VAL A 318 15.43 8.49 -12.41
C VAL A 318 15.53 8.35 -10.90
N SER A 319 16.77 8.40 -10.40
CA SER A 319 17.07 8.13 -8.99
C SER A 319 17.87 9.23 -8.30
N SER A 320 18.33 10.25 -9.04
CA SER A 320 19.07 11.39 -8.50
C SER A 320 18.31 12.70 -8.69
N VAL A 321 18.54 13.66 -7.81
CA VAL A 321 17.94 15.01 -7.89
C VAL A 321 18.40 15.72 -9.16
N GLU A 322 19.65 15.49 -9.56
CA GLU A 322 20.25 16.03 -10.78
C GLU A 322 19.54 15.51 -12.02
N ASP A 323 19.31 14.20 -12.11
CA ASP A 323 18.62 13.57 -13.24
C ASP A 323 17.16 14.01 -13.31
N SER A 324 16.47 14.12 -12.16
CA SER A 324 15.10 14.65 -12.07
C SER A 324 15.02 16.08 -12.61
N ARG A 325 15.95 16.95 -12.20
CA ARG A 325 16.04 18.33 -12.72
C ARG A 325 16.32 18.37 -14.22
N ALA A 326 17.11 17.43 -14.75
CA ALA A 326 17.42 17.35 -16.17
C ALA A 326 16.18 17.06 -17.04
N ILE A 327 15.16 16.39 -16.51
CA ILE A 327 13.89 16.12 -17.23
C ILE A 327 13.21 17.41 -17.66
N ASN A 328 13.29 18.47 -16.86
CA ASN A 328 12.69 19.77 -17.18
C ASN A 328 13.24 20.37 -18.49
N GLY A 329 14.47 20.01 -18.88
CA GLY A 329 15.12 20.44 -20.11
C GLY A 329 14.67 19.73 -21.38
N VAL A 330 13.88 18.64 -21.28
CA VAL A 330 13.37 17.91 -22.45
C VAL A 330 12.35 18.78 -23.18
N LYS A 331 12.65 19.28 -24.39
CA LYS A 331 11.81 20.30 -25.06
C LYS A 331 10.54 19.75 -25.72
N HIS A 332 10.57 18.50 -26.21
CA HIS A 332 9.44 17.85 -26.89
C HIS A 332 9.33 16.40 -26.44
N ALA A 333 8.11 15.86 -26.37
CA ALA A 333 7.88 14.44 -26.07
C ALA A 333 8.22 13.53 -27.26
N VAL A 334 8.22 14.10 -28.47
CA VAL A 334 8.55 13.46 -29.75
C VAL A 334 9.48 14.38 -30.54
#